data_AF-A0A1I4NHC8-F1
#
_entry.id   AF-A0A1I4NHC8-F1
#
_cell.length_a   1.000
_cell.length_b   1.000
_cell.length_c   1.000
_cell.angle_alpha   90.00
_cell.angle_beta   90.00
_cell.angle_gamma   90.00
#
_symmetry.space_group_name_H-M   'P 1'
#
loop_
_entity.id
_entity.type
_entity.pdbx_description
1 polymer ?
#
loop_
_entity_poly.entity_id
_entity_poly.type
_entity_poly.pdbx_seq_one_letter_code
_entity_poly.pdbx_strand_id
1 'polypeptide(L)' 'MKDTWEKVFEYASSPLHGTMSRKLREGVSIQVNEGKTYSKAILFLGEQFVRITEEEDGQKINTYYDWEKVESVRTYSKGE' A
#
# COMPACT_ATOMS: atom_id res chain seq x y z
N MET A 1 -3.92 -11.33 11.88
CA MET A 1 -4.52 -10.23 11.09
C MET A 1 -3.75 -9.90 9.81
N LYS A 2 -2.44 -10.23 9.70
CA LYS A 2 -1.64 -10.06 8.48
C LYS A 2 -2.39 -10.45 7.20
N ASP A 3 -2.86 -11.70 7.10
CA ASP A 3 -3.55 -12.20 5.89
C ASP A 3 -4.80 -11.39 5.53
N THR A 4 -5.47 -10.82 6.53
CA THR A 4 -6.60 -9.90 6.32
C THR A 4 -6.12 -8.59 5.70
N TRP A 5 -5.05 -8.00 6.23
CA TRP A 5 -4.47 -6.77 5.70
C TRP A 5 -3.86 -6.96 4.31
N GLU A 6 -3.20 -8.08 4.04
CA GLU A 6 -2.71 -8.42 2.71
C GLU A 6 -3.86 -8.39 1.69
N LYS A 7 -5.00 -9.02 1.99
CA LYS A 7 -6.18 -8.98 1.11
C LYS A 7 -6.70 -7.56 0.87
N VAL A 8 -6.68 -6.70 1.89
CA VAL A 8 -7.07 -5.29 1.74
C VAL A 8 -6.12 -4.56 0.77
N PHE A 9 -4.80 -4.73 0.93
CA PHE A 9 -3.83 -4.15 0.01
C PHE A 9 -3.93 -4.74 -1.40
N GLU A 10 -4.19 -6.03 -1.53
CA GLU A 10 -4.41 -6.69 -2.82
C GLU A 10 -5.66 -6.17 -3.54
N TYR A 11 -6.74 -5.88 -2.79
CA TYR A 11 -7.95 -5.27 -3.33
C TYR A 11 -7.70 -3.84 -3.82
N ALA A 12 -6.93 -3.05 -3.08
CA ALA A 12 -6.59 -1.66 -3.42
C ALA A 12 -5.57 -1.52 -4.56
N SER A 13 -4.95 -2.63 -4.99
CA SER A 13 -3.83 -2.63 -5.94
C SER A 13 -4.01 -3.64 -7.08
N SER A 14 -3.08 -3.60 -8.03
CA SER A 14 -2.94 -4.55 -9.12
C SER A 14 -1.49 -5.04 -9.19
N PRO A 15 -1.25 -6.34 -9.48
CA PRO A 15 0.10 -6.88 -9.57
C PRO A 15 0.88 -6.22 -10.71
N LEU A 16 2.17 -5.96 -10.50
CA LEU A 16 3.09 -5.51 -11.54
C LEU A 16 3.79 -6.73 -12.15
N HIS A 17 3.51 -6.98 -13.43
CA HIS A 17 3.98 -8.17 -14.14
C HIS A 17 5.50 -8.33 -14.06
N GLY A 18 5.95 -9.54 -13.72
CA GLY A 18 7.38 -9.86 -13.56
C GLY A 18 8.01 -9.36 -12.26
N THR A 19 7.23 -8.88 -11.29
CA THR A 19 7.74 -8.43 -9.99
C THR A 19 6.91 -8.95 -8.82
N MET A 20 7.48 -8.87 -7.60
CA MET A 20 6.74 -9.12 -6.35
C MET A 20 5.96 -7.88 -5.86
N SER A 21 5.88 -6.83 -6.67
CA SER A 21 5.26 -5.57 -6.31
C SER A 21 3.89 -5.41 -6.94
N ARG A 22 3.10 -4.51 -6.37
CA ARG A 22 1.75 -4.17 -6.83
C ARG A 22 1.65 -2.65 -6.94
N LYS A 23 0.90 -2.14 -7.90
CA LYS A 23 0.63 -0.70 -8.02
C LYS A 23 -0.77 -0.41 -7.52
N LEU A 24 -0.96 0.65 -6.74
CA LEU A 24 -2.29 1.11 -6.39
C LEU A 24 -3.14 1.32 -7.65
N ARG A 25 -4.41 0.91 -7.58
CA ARG A 25 -5.36 1.12 -8.68
C ARG A 25 -5.55 2.61 -8.93
N GLU A 26 -5.89 2.96 -10.17
CA GLU A 26 -6.18 4.35 -10.51
C GLU A 26 -7.35 4.88 -9.67
N GLY A 27 -7.21 6.09 -9.14
CA GLY A 27 -8.21 6.71 -8.26
C GLY A 27 -8.30 6.12 -6.85
N VAL A 28 -7.45 5.14 -6.51
CA VAL A 28 -7.37 4.57 -5.16
C VAL A 28 -6.17 5.14 -4.41
N SER A 29 -6.41 5.53 -3.16
CA SER A 29 -5.37 5.89 -2.19
C SER A 29 -5.52 5.05 -0.93
N ILE A 30 -4.43 4.90 -0.18
CA ILE A 30 -4.42 4.12 1.08
C ILE A 30 -3.83 4.94 2.22
N GLN A 31 -4.21 4.62 3.43
CA GLN A 31 -3.58 5.12 4.65
C GLN A 31 -3.41 3.93 5.60
N VAL A 32 -2.23 3.83 6.22
CA VAL A 32 -1.94 2.82 7.23
C VAL A 32 -1.94 3.51 8.58
N ASN A 33 -2.69 2.96 9.53
CA ASN A 33 -3.02 3.57 10.82
C ASN A 33 -3.57 5.00 10.60
N GLU A 34 -3.23 5.94 11.48
CA GLU A 34 -3.54 7.38 11.30
C GLU A 34 -2.37 8.13 10.63
N GLY A 35 -1.59 7.44 9.79
CA GLY A 35 -0.39 7.97 9.14
C GLY A 35 -0.66 8.81 7.88
N LYS A 36 0.34 8.92 7.01
CA LYS A 36 0.24 9.60 5.71
C LYS A 36 -0.73 8.85 4.78
N THR A 37 -1.45 9.60 3.93
CA THR A 37 -2.20 9.03 2.80
C THR A 37 -1.30 8.91 1.58
N TYR A 38 -1.24 7.70 1.02
CA TYR A 38 -0.42 7.34 -0.13
C TYR A 38 -1.27 7.26 -1.39
N SER A 39 -0.86 8.00 -2.42
CA SER A 39 -1.49 8.03 -3.75
C SER A 39 -0.49 7.59 -4.80
N LYS A 40 -0.93 6.88 -5.85
CA LYS A 40 -0.06 6.42 -6.97
C LYS A 40 1.17 5.59 -6.53
N ALA A 41 1.12 4.99 -5.34
CA ALA A 41 2.23 4.25 -4.75
C ALA A 41 2.38 2.83 -5.31
N ILE A 42 3.59 2.28 -5.15
CA ILE A 42 3.89 0.86 -5.35
C ILE A 42 3.98 0.18 -3.98
N LEU A 43 3.35 -0.98 -3.86
CA LEU A 43 3.33 -1.81 -2.66
C LEU A 43 4.19 -3.04 -2.88
N PHE A 44 4.93 -3.43 -1.84
CA PHE A 44 5.52 -4.75 -1.72
C PHE A 44 4.96 -5.40 -0.45
N LEU A 45 4.28 -6.53 -0.62
CA LEU A 45 3.70 -7.32 0.48
C LEU A 45 4.72 -8.40 0.84
N GLY A 46 5.63 -8.06 1.75
CA GLY A 46 6.63 -9.00 2.24
C GLY A 46 6.07 -9.88 3.36
N GLU A 47 6.84 -10.90 3.75
CA GLU A 47 6.38 -11.81 4.79
C GLU A 47 6.25 -11.15 6.16
N GLN A 48 7.19 -10.27 6.52
CA GLN A 48 7.26 -9.59 7.83
C GLN A 48 6.78 -8.14 7.80
N PHE A 49 6.75 -7.50 6.62
CA PHE A 49 6.40 -6.10 6.50
C PHE A 49 5.69 -5.81 5.18
N VAL A 50 4.93 -4.72 5.16
CA VAL A 50 4.54 -4.04 3.92
C VAL A 50 5.44 -2.83 3.69
N ARG A 51 5.93 -2.69 2.46
CA ARG A 51 6.62 -1.48 2.02
C ARG A 51 5.75 -0.72 1.04
N ILE A 52 5.62 0.57 1.26
CA ILE A 52 4.98 1.53 0.36
C ILE A 52 6.07 2.41 -0.23
N THR A 53 6.13 2.46 -1.56
CA THR A 53 7.07 3.29 -2.31
C THR A 53 6.34 4.40 -3.04
N GLU A 54 6.73 5.64 -2.76
CA GLU A 54 6.29 6.86 -3.44
C GLU A 54 7.41 7.43 -4.30
N GLU A 55 7.06 8.28 -5.24
CA GLU A 55 8.01 9.10 -6.00
C GLU A 55 7.60 10.56 -5.85
N GLU A 56 8.52 11.38 -5.34
CA GLU A 56 8.34 12.81 -5.09
C GLU A 56 9.63 13.52 -5.50
N ASP A 57 9.54 14.55 -6.35
CA ASP A 57 10.69 15.31 -6.87
C ASP A 57 11.83 14.44 -7.45
N GLY A 58 11.48 13.33 -8.11
CA GLY A 58 12.43 12.38 -8.69
C GLY A 58 13.12 11.46 -7.68
N GLN A 59 12.79 11.58 -6.39
CA GLN A 59 13.27 10.71 -5.33
C GLN A 59 12.26 9.61 -5.03
N LYS A 60 12.74 8.36 -4.93
CA LYS A 60 11.94 7.24 -4.41
C LYS A 60 11.97 7.24 -2.89
N ILE A 61 10.80 7.38 -2.28
CA ILE A 61 10.60 7.37 -0.83
C ILE A 61 9.99 6.04 -0.45
N ASN A 62 10.55 5.35 0.55
CA ASN A 62 10.06 4.04 1.01
C ASN A 62 9.64 4.13 2.47
N THR A 63 8.39 3.81 2.76
CA THR A 63 7.90 3.62 4.13
C THR A 63 7.66 2.14 4.39
N TYR A 64 8.08 1.66 5.56
CA TYR A 64 7.96 0.26 5.97
C TYR A 64 7.03 0.17 7.19
N TYR A 65 6.09 -0.76 7.13
CA TYR A 65 5.21 -1.07 8.25
C TYR A 65 5.36 -2.54 8.59
N ASP A 66 5.69 -2.79 9.85
CA ASP A 66 5.65 -4.12 10.46
C ASP A 66 4.20 -4.60 10.52
N TRP A 67 3.94 -5.81 10.03
CA TRP A 67 2.58 -6.38 10.05
C TRP A 67 1.97 -6.46 11.43
N GLU A 68 2.79 -6.65 12.47
CA GLU A 68 2.32 -6.74 13.86
C GLU A 68 1.87 -5.37 14.41
N LYS A 69 2.23 -4.27 13.74
CA LYS A 69 1.93 -2.90 14.15
C LYS A 69 0.92 -2.20 13.24
N VAL A 70 0.34 -2.93 12.28
CA VAL A 70 -0.77 -2.43 11.47
C VAL A 70 -2.06 -2.64 12.26
N GLU A 71 -2.58 -1.54 12.80
CA GLU A 71 -3.82 -1.50 13.57
C GLU A 71 -5.02 -1.19 12.67
N SER A 72 -4.83 -0.38 11.63
CA SER A 72 -5.88 -0.08 10.65
C SER A 72 -5.31 0.21 9.25
N VAL A 73 -6.15 -0.02 8.24
CA VAL A 73 -5.90 0.39 6.86
C VAL A 73 -7.17 1.04 6.32
N ARG A 74 -7.06 2.26 5.81
CA ARG A 74 -8.15 2.93 5.08
C ARG A 74 -7.83 2.91 3.58
N THR A 75 -8.85 2.62 2.78
CA THR A 75 -8.84 2.83 1.34
C THR A 75 -9.76 3.98 1.00
N TYR A 76 -9.32 4.83 0.08
CA TYR A 76 -10.10 5.94 -0.43
C TYR A 76 -10.28 5.75 -1.92
N SER A 77 -11.53 5.83 -2.38
CA SER A 77 -11.92 5.84 -3.79
C SER A 77 -13.01 6.88 -3.96
N LYS A 78 -13.25 7.34 -5.20
CA LYS A 78 -14.41 8.21 -5.47
C LYS A 78 -15.68 7.48 -5.03
N GLY A 79 -16.52 8.17 -4.27
CA GLY A 79 -17.92 7.77 -4.08
C GLY A 79 -18.71 8.04 -5.36
N GLU A 80 -19.81 7.33 -5.52
CA GLU A 80 -20.80 7.61 -6.58
C GLU A 80 -21.43 9.01 -6.41
#